data_AF-A0A841C5B9-F1
#
_entry.id   AF-A0A841C5B9-F1
#
_cell.length_a   1.000
_cell.length_b   1.000
_cell.length_c   1.000
_cell.angle_alpha   90.00
_cell.angle_beta   90.00
_cell.angle_gamma   90.00
#
_symmetry.space_group_name_H-M   'P 1'
#
loop_
_entity.id
_entity.type
_entity.pdbx_description
1 polymer ?
#
loop_
_entity_poly.entity_id
_entity_poly.type
_entity_poly.pdbx_seq_one_letter_code
_entity_poly.pdbx_strand_id
1 'polypeptide(L)'
;MNKSIGAGTAETEQWARRATQDGDAEAAFLLGRHHVNQPWTTHDEAVAWFERAAQGSDPEMLWRITEAYLEAEDPAAREWLRRAASSMGDPQGVAVDPDTFHLQLDDDGTSIEGQEWSVKVRSDDRRAVLRALGTAEDRMFLVDENGQEHADEDAFFAAQEARPEDDALFTPDDVGVNADDGDPELYLDCQDAPMPMMARTLIRIIIEELRAAGVDRATLYTPSTS
;
A
#
# COMPACT_ATOMS: atom_id res chain seq x y z
N MET A 1 40.90 -10.64 -23.69
CA MET A 1 39.42 -10.68 -23.60
C MET A 1 39.00 -9.57 -22.67
N ASN A 2 38.54 -8.44 -23.20
CA ASN A 2 38.05 -7.30 -22.41
C ASN A 2 36.59 -7.09 -22.80
N LYS A 3 35.67 -7.72 -22.07
CA LYS A 3 34.24 -7.69 -22.37
C LYS A 3 33.60 -6.62 -21.49
N SER A 4 33.22 -5.52 -22.12
CA SER A 4 32.13 -4.61 -21.76
C SER A 4 31.98 -4.20 -20.27
N ILE A 5 32.74 -3.18 -19.82
CA ILE A 5 32.46 -2.42 -18.59
C ILE A 5 32.05 -0.96 -18.92
N GLY A 6 31.98 -0.60 -20.22
CA GLY A 6 31.76 0.78 -20.67
C GLY A 6 30.31 1.18 -20.99
N ALA A 7 29.37 0.23 -21.05
CA ALA A 7 27.97 0.52 -21.40
C ALA A 7 27.13 0.81 -20.14
N GLY A 8 27.20 -0.05 -19.11
CA GLY A 8 26.39 0.11 -17.89
C GLY A 8 26.75 1.36 -17.08
N THR A 9 28.03 1.73 -17.02
CA THR A 9 28.47 2.93 -16.26
C THR A 9 28.05 4.24 -16.94
N ALA A 10 28.07 4.30 -18.27
CA ALA A 10 27.69 5.49 -19.02
C ALA A 10 26.17 5.73 -19.06
N GLU A 11 25.35 4.66 -19.10
CA GLU A 11 23.89 4.78 -18.95
C GLU A 11 23.50 5.23 -17.54
N THR A 12 24.13 4.66 -16.51
CA THR A 12 23.93 5.03 -15.10
C THR A 12 24.27 6.50 -14.84
N GLU A 13 25.39 7.00 -15.37
CA GLU A 13 25.79 8.41 -15.25
C GLU A 13 24.88 9.38 -16.00
N GLN A 14 24.28 8.93 -17.11
CA GLN A 14 23.34 9.76 -17.88
C GLN A 14 21.98 9.87 -17.18
N TRP A 15 21.57 8.85 -16.42
CA TRP A 15 20.31 8.83 -15.67
C TRP A 15 20.40 9.60 -14.36
N ALA A 16 21.53 9.50 -13.65
CA ALA A 16 21.82 10.30 -12.46
C ALA A 16 21.79 11.81 -12.70
N ARG A 17 21.95 12.27 -13.95
CA ARG A 17 21.89 13.70 -14.33
C ARG A 17 20.48 14.23 -14.62
N ARG A 18 19.46 13.38 -14.76
CA ARG A 18 18.05 13.81 -14.96
C ARG A 18 17.31 14.08 -13.65
N ALA A 19 17.96 13.79 -12.54
CA ALA A 19 17.46 13.90 -11.20
C ALA A 19 17.41 15.35 -10.67
N THR A 20 16.28 16.04 -10.83
CA THR A 20 15.97 17.28 -10.08
C THR A 20 14.90 16.98 -9.05
N GLN A 21 15.23 16.95 -7.75
CA GLN A 21 14.36 16.64 -6.58
C GLN A 21 13.27 15.57 -6.80
N ASP A 22 12.16 15.85 -7.48
CA ASP A 22 11.17 14.82 -7.90
C ASP A 22 11.73 13.83 -8.93
N GLY A 23 12.56 14.32 -9.85
CA GLY A 23 13.25 13.49 -10.84
C GLY A 23 14.37 12.62 -10.26
N ASP A 24 14.89 12.95 -9.06
CA ASP A 24 15.87 12.10 -8.37
C ASP A 24 15.19 10.89 -7.75
N ALA A 25 14.05 11.13 -7.09
CA ALA A 25 13.29 10.07 -6.45
C ALA A 25 12.72 9.07 -7.47
N GLU A 26 12.13 9.56 -8.57
CA GLU A 26 11.58 8.68 -9.61
C GLU A 26 12.68 7.89 -10.34
N ALA A 27 13.81 8.53 -10.66
CA ALA A 27 14.94 7.82 -11.27
C ALA A 27 15.52 6.76 -10.32
N ALA A 28 15.63 7.08 -9.03
CA ALA A 28 16.07 6.14 -8.01
C ALA A 28 15.09 4.97 -7.85
N PHE A 29 13.77 5.23 -7.90
CA PHE A 29 12.75 4.17 -7.90
C PHE A 29 12.90 3.23 -9.09
N LEU A 30 13.04 3.78 -10.31
CA LEU A 30 13.21 2.96 -11.53
C LEU A 30 14.49 2.12 -11.47
N LEU A 31 15.57 2.65 -10.88
CA LEU A 31 16.81 1.90 -10.65
C LEU A 31 16.62 0.80 -9.61
N GLY A 32 15.99 1.09 -8.47
CA GLY A 32 15.67 0.09 -7.46
C GLY A 32 14.83 -1.05 -8.04
N ARG A 33 13.78 -0.71 -8.81
CA ARG A 33 12.92 -1.69 -9.49
C ARG A 33 13.66 -2.50 -10.55
N HIS A 34 14.60 -1.89 -11.27
CA HIS A 34 15.45 -2.66 -12.19
C HIS A 34 16.27 -3.69 -11.42
N HIS A 35 16.93 -3.27 -10.33
CA HIS A 35 17.85 -4.07 -9.55
C HIS A 35 17.17 -5.21 -8.77
N VAL A 36 15.99 -4.97 -8.16
CA VAL A 36 15.26 -6.01 -7.42
C VAL A 36 14.84 -7.18 -8.32
N ASN A 37 14.58 -6.91 -9.60
CA ASN A 37 14.20 -7.92 -10.59
C ASN A 37 15.40 -8.65 -11.24
N GLN A 38 16.66 -8.33 -10.89
CA GLN A 38 17.83 -8.98 -11.47
C GLN A 38 18.34 -10.15 -10.61
N PRO A 39 18.42 -11.39 -11.14
CA PRO A 39 18.85 -12.56 -10.37
C PRO A 39 20.34 -12.59 -9.97
N TRP A 40 21.14 -11.63 -10.45
CA TRP A 40 22.58 -11.49 -10.15
C TRP A 40 22.93 -10.18 -9.45
N THR A 41 21.95 -9.35 -9.12
CA THR A 41 22.16 -8.15 -8.33
C THR A 41 22.15 -8.49 -6.84
N THR A 42 23.04 -7.85 -6.08
CA THR A 42 22.97 -7.93 -4.61
C THR A 42 21.76 -7.15 -4.13
N HIS A 43 20.92 -7.77 -3.29
CA HIS A 43 19.77 -7.15 -2.63
C HIS A 43 20.11 -5.75 -2.06
N ASP A 44 21.32 -5.56 -1.55
CA ASP A 44 21.84 -4.28 -1.03
C ASP A 44 21.78 -3.10 -2.03
N GLU A 45 21.98 -3.36 -3.34
CA GLU A 45 21.94 -2.30 -4.36
C GLU A 45 20.50 -1.82 -4.59
N ALA A 46 19.52 -2.73 -4.65
CA ALA A 46 18.11 -2.37 -4.78
C ALA A 46 17.65 -1.56 -3.56
N VAL A 47 17.99 -2.00 -2.36
CA VAL A 47 17.68 -1.31 -1.10
C VAL A 47 18.26 0.11 -1.11
N ALA A 48 19.53 0.29 -1.51
CA ALA A 48 20.15 1.60 -1.53
C ALA A 48 19.44 2.59 -2.47
N TRP A 49 18.98 2.12 -3.64
CA TRP A 49 18.23 2.93 -4.59
C TRP A 49 16.82 3.27 -4.08
N PHE A 50 16.12 2.30 -3.50
CA PHE A 50 14.79 2.55 -2.93
C PHE A 50 14.83 3.46 -1.69
N GLU A 51 15.86 3.36 -0.84
CA GLU A 51 16.07 4.32 0.25
C GLU A 51 16.30 5.73 -0.27
N ARG A 52 17.05 5.87 -1.37
CA ARG A 52 17.23 7.17 -2.03
C ARG A 52 15.91 7.70 -2.59
N ALA A 53 15.09 6.84 -3.19
CA ALA A 53 13.77 7.22 -3.69
C ALA A 53 12.87 7.74 -2.55
N ALA A 54 12.78 6.99 -1.45
CA ALA A 54 11.95 7.32 -0.30
C ALA A 54 12.35 8.61 0.44
N GLN A 55 13.63 8.98 0.45
CA GLN A 55 14.11 10.18 1.14
C GLN A 55 13.65 11.50 0.52
N GLY A 56 13.27 11.50 -0.76
CA GLY A 56 13.00 12.71 -1.54
C GLY A 56 11.56 12.86 -2.03
N SER A 57 10.67 11.94 -1.69
CA SER A 57 9.35 11.80 -2.33
C SER A 57 8.18 11.92 -1.36
N ASP A 58 6.98 12.06 -1.91
CA ASP A 58 5.70 11.84 -1.22
C ASP A 58 5.65 10.43 -0.58
N PRO A 59 4.96 10.25 0.57
CA PRO A 59 4.59 8.96 1.14
C PRO A 59 4.12 7.89 0.13
N GLU A 60 3.48 8.28 -0.98
CA GLU A 60 3.09 7.36 -2.06
C GLU A 60 4.25 6.50 -2.59
N MET A 61 5.48 7.03 -2.60
CA MET A 61 6.66 6.28 -3.05
C MET A 61 6.91 5.03 -2.20
N LEU A 62 6.63 5.06 -0.90
CA LEU A 62 6.82 3.88 -0.03
C LEU A 62 5.93 2.73 -0.49
N TRP A 63 4.70 3.03 -0.90
CA TRP A 63 3.75 2.04 -1.39
C TRP A 63 4.17 1.45 -2.73
N ARG A 64 4.70 2.30 -3.64
CA ARG A 64 5.24 1.85 -4.94
C ARG A 64 6.47 0.96 -4.77
N ILE A 65 7.32 1.27 -3.78
CA ILE A 65 8.47 0.43 -3.43
C ILE A 65 7.99 -0.94 -2.91
N THR A 66 6.97 -0.96 -2.05
CA THR A 66 6.34 -2.22 -1.60
C THR A 66 5.87 -3.07 -2.77
N GLU A 67 5.15 -2.48 -3.72
CA GLU A 67 4.69 -3.16 -4.94
C GLU A 67 5.86 -3.73 -5.74
N ALA A 68 6.93 -2.96 -5.95
CA ALA A 68 8.11 -3.44 -6.67
C ALA A 68 8.81 -4.64 -5.99
N TYR A 69 8.78 -4.73 -4.66
CA TYR A 69 9.30 -5.90 -3.93
C TYR A 69 8.33 -7.10 -4.00
N LEU A 70 7.01 -6.87 -4.01
CA LEU A 70 6.02 -7.93 -4.21
C LEU A 70 6.12 -8.56 -5.61
N GLU A 71 6.23 -7.74 -6.65
CA GLU A 71 6.43 -8.19 -8.04
C GLU A 71 7.70 -9.06 -8.19
N ALA A 72 8.72 -8.77 -7.39
CA ALA A 72 9.97 -9.51 -7.36
C ALA A 72 9.96 -10.72 -6.42
N GLU A 73 8.82 -11.00 -5.77
CA GLU A 73 8.66 -12.05 -4.76
C GLU A 73 9.74 -11.94 -3.68
N ASP A 74 10.00 -10.73 -3.16
CA ASP A 74 11.05 -10.50 -2.16
C ASP A 74 10.42 -10.11 -0.80
N PRO A 75 10.76 -10.84 0.29
CA PRO A 75 10.15 -10.66 1.60
C PRO A 75 10.42 -9.29 2.24
N ALA A 76 11.36 -8.49 1.70
CA ALA A 76 11.56 -7.10 2.11
C ALA A 76 10.30 -6.24 1.91
N ALA A 77 9.36 -6.64 1.05
CA ALA A 77 8.06 -5.99 0.90
C ALA A 77 7.36 -5.72 2.25
N ARG A 78 7.48 -6.63 3.24
CA ARG A 78 6.86 -6.46 4.56
C ARG A 78 7.37 -5.22 5.29
N GLU A 79 8.67 -4.99 5.30
CA GLU A 79 9.24 -3.84 6.03
C GLU A 79 8.93 -2.53 5.32
N TRP A 80 8.93 -2.52 3.99
CA TRP A 80 8.52 -1.35 3.21
C TRP A 80 7.04 -1.02 3.42
N LEU A 81 6.16 -2.03 3.46
CA LEU A 81 4.75 -1.82 3.77
C LEU A 81 4.55 -1.25 5.19
N ARG A 82 5.27 -1.77 6.18
CA ARG A 82 5.21 -1.26 7.56
C ARG A 82 5.56 0.23 7.64
N ARG A 83 6.57 0.66 6.88
CA ARG A 83 6.94 2.09 6.74
C ARG A 83 5.84 2.87 6.03
N ALA A 84 5.28 2.32 4.96
CA ALA A 84 4.21 2.94 4.18
C ALA A 84 2.94 3.17 5.04
N ALA A 85 2.47 2.14 5.76
CA ALA A 85 1.34 2.23 6.68
C ALA A 85 1.60 3.28 7.78
N SER A 86 2.77 3.23 8.42
CA SER A 86 3.14 4.19 9.46
C SER A 86 3.14 5.65 8.96
N SER A 87 3.50 5.87 7.69
CA SER A 87 3.57 7.21 7.09
C SER A 87 2.21 7.87 6.86
N MET A 88 1.12 7.08 6.88
CA MET A 88 -0.25 7.57 6.70
C MET A 88 -0.81 8.24 7.96
N GLY A 89 -0.28 7.87 9.13
CA GLY A 89 -0.78 8.34 10.43
C GLY A 89 -0.11 9.61 10.94
N ASP A 90 -0.79 10.28 11.86
CA ASP A 90 -0.21 11.29 12.74
C ASP A 90 -0.18 10.72 14.17
N PRO A 91 1.01 10.50 14.78
CA PRO A 91 1.12 9.99 16.14
C PRO A 91 0.44 10.85 17.21
N GLN A 92 0.16 12.13 16.94
CA GLN A 92 -0.55 13.04 17.85
C GLN A 92 -2.07 13.09 17.59
N GLY A 93 -2.52 12.49 16.49
CA GLY A 93 -3.91 12.45 16.04
C GLY A 93 -4.37 11.03 15.75
N VAL A 94 -4.68 10.76 14.48
CA VAL A 94 -5.03 9.40 14.01
C VAL A 94 -3.74 8.66 13.66
N ALA A 95 -3.32 7.76 14.53
CA ALA A 95 -2.16 6.90 14.31
C ALA A 95 -2.54 5.66 13.50
N VAL A 96 -1.60 5.18 12.68
CA VAL A 96 -1.71 3.93 11.93
C VAL A 96 -0.62 3.00 12.42
N ASP A 97 -1.00 1.86 12.97
CA ASP A 97 -0.05 0.83 13.39
C ASP A 97 0.67 0.28 12.14
N PRO A 98 2.00 0.04 12.19
CA PRO A 98 2.77 -0.45 11.05
C PRO A 98 2.23 -1.76 10.45
N ASP A 99 1.55 -2.60 11.23
CA ASP A 99 1.00 -3.88 10.77
C ASP A 99 -0.46 -3.79 10.28
N THR A 100 -1.00 -2.57 10.16
CA THR A 100 -2.32 -2.34 9.54
C THR A 100 -2.29 -2.80 8.09
N PHE A 101 -3.15 -3.78 7.73
CA PHE A 101 -3.13 -4.47 6.43
C PHE A 101 -1.77 -5.12 6.08
N HIS A 102 -1.09 -5.73 7.05
CA HIS A 102 0.20 -6.41 6.83
C HIS A 102 0.12 -7.49 5.75
N LEU A 103 1.21 -7.68 4.99
CA LEU A 103 1.33 -8.78 4.03
C LEU A 103 1.71 -10.08 4.76
N GLN A 104 0.92 -11.12 4.54
CA GLN A 104 1.31 -12.49 4.87
C GLN A 104 2.09 -13.04 3.68
N LEU A 105 3.39 -13.24 3.85
CA LEU A 105 4.25 -13.84 2.82
C LEU A 105 4.83 -15.16 3.33
N ASP A 106 5.33 -16.03 2.46
CA ASP A 106 6.19 -17.16 2.82
C ASP A 106 7.66 -16.71 2.98
N ASP A 107 8.55 -17.65 3.33
CA ASP A 107 9.99 -17.39 3.49
C ASP A 107 10.66 -16.94 2.17
N ASP A 108 10.11 -17.36 1.03
CA ASP A 108 10.59 -17.00 -0.29
C ASP A 108 9.99 -15.70 -0.83
N GLY A 109 9.12 -15.02 -0.08
CA GLY A 109 8.49 -13.76 -0.47
C GLY A 109 7.16 -13.89 -1.22
N THR A 110 6.73 -15.12 -1.55
CA THR A 110 5.42 -15.36 -2.17
C THR A 110 4.29 -14.95 -1.22
N SER A 111 3.22 -14.33 -1.74
CA SER A 111 2.06 -14.00 -0.91
C SER A 111 1.33 -15.27 -0.46
N ILE A 112 0.98 -15.33 0.83
CA ILE A 112 0.06 -16.33 1.37
C ILE A 112 -1.34 -15.87 1.02
N GLU A 113 -2.13 -16.76 0.41
CA GLU A 113 -3.54 -16.49 0.13
C GLU A 113 -4.30 -16.26 1.43
N GLY A 114 -4.94 -15.09 1.53
CA GLY A 114 -5.81 -14.71 2.62
C GLY A 114 -6.92 -13.83 2.05
N GLN A 115 -8.16 -14.19 2.37
CA GLN A 115 -9.34 -13.47 1.86
C GLN A 115 -9.95 -12.55 2.92
N GLU A 116 -9.76 -12.91 4.19
CA GLU A 116 -10.35 -12.22 5.33
C GLU A 116 -9.36 -11.21 5.94
N TRP A 117 -9.72 -9.93 5.88
CA TRP A 117 -8.89 -8.83 6.36
C TRP A 117 -9.67 -7.97 7.34
N SER A 118 -9.00 -7.41 8.35
CA SER A 118 -9.65 -6.48 9.24
C SER A 118 -8.74 -5.40 9.82
N VAL A 119 -9.37 -4.28 10.18
CA VAL A 119 -8.76 -3.16 10.88
C VAL A 119 -9.64 -2.75 12.03
N LYS A 120 -9.07 -2.74 13.24
CA LYS A 120 -9.69 -2.18 14.43
C LYS A 120 -9.29 -0.74 14.64
N VAL A 121 -10.24 0.06 15.12
CA VAL A 121 -10.04 1.47 15.41
C VAL A 121 -10.27 1.73 16.89
N ARG A 122 -9.17 2.00 17.62
CA ARG A 122 -9.21 2.38 19.02
C ARG A 122 -9.42 3.88 19.15
N SER A 123 -10.44 4.31 19.89
CA SER A 123 -10.67 5.71 20.25
C SER A 123 -11.58 5.83 21.49
N ASP A 124 -11.56 6.98 22.16
CA ASP A 124 -12.45 7.28 23.29
C ASP A 124 -13.91 7.53 22.85
N ASP A 125 -14.15 7.87 21.57
CA ASP A 125 -15.50 8.06 21.02
C ASP A 125 -15.90 6.91 20.10
N ARG A 126 -16.24 5.77 20.71
CA ARG A 126 -16.76 4.58 20.01
C ARG A 126 -17.91 4.90 19.05
N ARG A 127 -18.82 5.80 19.45
CA ARG A 127 -20.02 6.08 18.66
C ARG A 127 -19.67 6.88 17.41
N ALA A 128 -18.71 7.78 17.48
CA ALA A 128 -18.19 8.49 16.32
C ALA A 128 -17.41 7.55 15.39
N VAL A 129 -16.57 6.67 15.96
CA VAL A 129 -15.86 5.64 15.17
C VAL A 129 -16.84 4.76 14.39
N LEU A 130 -17.89 4.24 15.00
CA LEU A 130 -18.88 3.40 14.29
C LEU A 130 -19.59 4.15 13.16
N ARG A 131 -19.84 5.45 13.29
CA ARG A 131 -20.39 6.26 12.18
C ARG A 131 -19.39 6.44 11.05
N ALA A 132 -18.13 6.70 11.41
CA ALA A 132 -17.04 6.83 10.43
C ALA A 132 -16.85 5.52 9.65
N LEU A 133 -16.76 4.39 10.35
CA LEU A 133 -16.59 3.09 9.70
C LEU A 133 -17.78 2.71 8.80
N GLY A 134 -19.02 3.01 9.20
CA GLY A 134 -20.18 2.76 8.33
C GLY A 134 -20.21 3.64 7.07
N THR A 135 -19.60 4.84 7.12
CA THR A 135 -19.44 5.68 5.90
C THR A 135 -18.26 5.20 5.06
N ALA A 136 -17.20 4.71 5.70
CA ALA A 136 -16.05 4.11 5.03
C ALA A 136 -16.46 2.84 4.27
N GLU A 137 -17.27 1.97 4.87
CA GLU A 137 -17.83 0.75 4.27
C GLU A 137 -18.39 1.01 2.86
N ASP A 138 -19.30 1.98 2.72
CA ASP A 138 -19.91 2.36 1.43
C ASP A 138 -18.87 2.76 0.37
N ARG A 139 -17.79 3.45 0.79
CA ARG A 139 -16.73 3.92 -0.12
C ARG A 139 -15.77 2.80 -0.52
N MET A 140 -15.55 1.83 0.36
CA MET A 140 -14.56 0.77 0.15
C MET A 140 -14.95 -0.22 -0.93
N PHE A 141 -16.26 -0.47 -1.13
CA PHE A 141 -16.77 -1.26 -2.25
C PHE A 141 -16.41 -0.68 -3.63
N LEU A 142 -16.02 0.60 -3.68
CA LEU A 142 -15.68 1.30 -4.91
C LEU A 142 -14.17 1.52 -5.07
N VAL A 143 -13.33 0.83 -4.30
CA VAL A 143 -11.87 0.92 -4.41
C VAL A 143 -11.35 -0.27 -5.19
N ASP A 144 -10.75 -0.01 -6.36
CA ASP A 144 -10.13 -1.09 -7.14
C ASP A 144 -8.73 -1.49 -6.64
N GLU A 145 -8.16 -2.55 -7.20
CA GLU A 145 -6.86 -3.10 -6.79
C GLU A 145 -5.68 -2.17 -7.02
N ASN A 146 -5.84 -1.20 -7.94
CA ASN A 146 -4.85 -0.15 -8.18
C ASN A 146 -5.00 1.03 -7.19
N GLY A 147 -5.91 0.91 -6.22
CA GLY A 147 -6.20 1.91 -5.20
C GLY A 147 -7.01 3.11 -5.71
N GLN A 148 -7.62 3.02 -6.88
CA GLN A 148 -8.50 4.06 -7.39
C GLN A 148 -9.86 3.93 -6.72
N GLU A 149 -10.29 5.01 -6.05
CA GLU A 149 -11.65 5.15 -5.54
C GLU A 149 -12.56 5.66 -6.67
N HIS A 150 -13.55 4.87 -7.04
CA HIS A 150 -14.55 5.20 -8.05
C HIS A 150 -15.70 5.98 -7.42
N ALA A 151 -16.30 6.89 -8.18
CA ALA A 151 -17.37 7.75 -7.65
C ALA A 151 -18.67 6.98 -7.37
N ASP A 152 -18.92 5.93 -8.16
CA ASP A 152 -20.07 5.05 -8.13
C ASP A 152 -19.76 3.76 -8.94
N GLU A 153 -20.69 2.80 -8.90
CA GLU A 153 -20.57 1.54 -9.65
C GLU A 153 -20.45 1.77 -11.17
N ASP A 154 -21.16 2.76 -11.71
CA ASP A 154 -21.12 3.07 -13.14
C ASP A 154 -19.71 3.53 -13.56
N ALA A 155 -19.04 4.33 -12.73
CA ALA A 155 -17.65 4.73 -12.94
C ALA A 155 -16.68 3.55 -12.88
N PHE A 156 -16.87 2.63 -11.92
CA PHE A 156 -16.07 1.40 -11.84
C PHE A 156 -16.24 0.53 -13.09
N PHE A 157 -17.48 0.25 -13.50
CA PHE A 157 -17.73 -0.55 -14.71
C PHE A 157 -17.20 0.12 -15.97
N ALA A 158 -17.29 1.45 -16.08
CA ALA A 158 -16.69 2.18 -17.20
C ALA A 158 -15.15 2.07 -17.21
N ALA A 159 -14.51 2.08 -16.04
CA ALA A 159 -13.07 1.84 -15.92
C ALA A 159 -12.71 0.41 -16.33
N GLN A 160 -13.49 -0.58 -15.87
CA GLN A 160 -13.34 -1.99 -16.24
C GLN A 160 -13.49 -2.21 -17.75
N GLU A 161 -14.50 -1.63 -18.39
CA GLU A 161 -14.73 -1.75 -19.84
C GLU A 161 -13.60 -1.16 -20.69
N ALA A 162 -12.84 -0.21 -20.13
CA ALA A 162 -11.70 0.39 -20.81
C ALA A 162 -10.44 -0.50 -20.81
N ARG A 163 -10.42 -1.58 -20.00
CA ARG A 163 -9.29 -2.50 -19.88
C ARG A 163 -9.44 -3.74 -20.79
N PRO A 164 -8.32 -4.41 -21.13
CA PRO A 164 -8.36 -5.72 -21.77
C PRO A 164 -9.15 -6.76 -20.96
N GLU A 165 -9.76 -7.75 -21.64
CA GLU A 165 -10.54 -8.81 -20.97
C GLU A 165 -9.70 -9.68 -20.01
N ASP A 166 -8.39 -9.76 -20.21
CA ASP A 166 -7.43 -10.50 -19.38
C ASP A 166 -6.82 -9.68 -18.23
N ASP A 167 -7.27 -8.44 -18.05
CA ASP A 167 -6.80 -7.48 -17.03
C ASP A 167 -8.00 -6.87 -16.30
N ALA A 168 -8.80 -7.75 -15.67
CA ALA A 168 -9.99 -7.36 -14.94
C ALA A 168 -9.64 -6.71 -13.58
N LEU A 169 -10.21 -5.55 -13.34
CA LEU A 169 -10.25 -4.90 -12.03
C LEU A 169 -11.10 -5.73 -11.06
N PHE A 170 -10.76 -5.66 -9.78
CA PHE A 170 -11.59 -6.12 -8.70
C PHE A 170 -11.64 -5.10 -7.57
N THR A 171 -12.73 -5.14 -6.82
CA THR A 171 -12.94 -4.41 -5.56
C THR A 171 -13.09 -5.43 -4.43
N PRO A 172 -13.12 -5.02 -3.16
CA PRO A 172 -13.57 -5.91 -2.09
C PRO A 172 -14.95 -6.52 -2.42
N ASP A 173 -15.09 -7.82 -2.17
CA ASP A 173 -16.32 -8.59 -2.41
C ASP A 173 -17.35 -8.38 -1.29
N ASP A 174 -16.86 -8.25 -0.05
CA ASP A 174 -17.66 -7.91 1.12
C ASP A 174 -16.92 -6.91 2.01
N VAL A 175 -17.64 -5.95 2.57
CA VAL A 175 -17.12 -4.99 3.55
C VAL A 175 -18.16 -4.87 4.63
N GLY A 176 -17.73 -4.94 5.88
CA GLY A 176 -18.66 -4.87 7.00
C GLY A 176 -18.05 -4.23 8.24
N VAL A 177 -18.92 -3.64 9.07
CA VAL A 177 -18.53 -3.08 10.37
C VAL A 177 -19.03 -3.97 11.49
N ASN A 178 -18.09 -4.53 12.26
CA ASN A 178 -18.39 -5.20 13.51
C ASN A 178 -18.41 -4.20 14.69
N ALA A 179 -19.56 -4.14 15.34
CA ALA A 179 -19.85 -3.28 16.48
C ALA A 179 -19.97 -4.04 17.81
N ASP A 180 -19.49 -5.28 17.88
CA ASP A 180 -19.46 -6.14 19.08
C ASP A 180 -18.43 -5.66 20.13
N ASP A 181 -18.13 -6.50 21.12
CA ASP A 181 -17.20 -6.20 22.21
C ASP A 181 -15.78 -5.85 21.73
N GLY A 182 -15.19 -4.80 22.31
CA GLY A 182 -13.83 -4.32 22.01
C GLY A 182 -13.80 -3.07 21.14
N ASP A 183 -12.67 -2.78 20.50
CA ASP A 183 -12.53 -1.67 19.56
C ASP A 183 -13.34 -1.96 18.28
N PRO A 184 -14.12 -1.00 17.72
CA PRO A 184 -14.84 -1.18 16.46
C PRO A 184 -13.94 -1.70 15.34
N GLU A 185 -14.46 -2.61 14.53
CA GLU A 185 -13.71 -3.34 13.51
C GLU A 185 -14.36 -3.18 12.16
N LEU A 186 -13.56 -2.87 11.15
CA LEU A 186 -13.93 -2.96 9.74
C LEU A 186 -13.33 -4.25 9.20
N TYR A 187 -14.16 -5.10 8.62
CA TYR A 187 -13.81 -6.36 7.97
C TYR A 187 -13.95 -6.20 6.46
N LEU A 188 -13.07 -6.87 5.72
CA LEU A 188 -13.02 -6.92 4.26
C LEU A 188 -12.81 -8.36 3.82
N ASP A 189 -13.65 -8.81 2.88
CA ASP A 189 -13.40 -9.99 2.05
C ASP A 189 -12.83 -9.49 0.72
N CYS A 190 -11.56 -9.80 0.46
CA CYS A 190 -10.91 -9.51 -0.80
C CYS A 190 -10.47 -10.84 -1.43
N GLN A 191 -10.68 -11.00 -2.74
CA GLN A 191 -10.29 -12.22 -3.46
C GLN A 191 -8.83 -12.63 -3.19
N ASP A 192 -7.94 -11.63 -3.12
CA ASP A 192 -6.53 -11.72 -2.73
C ASP A 192 -6.25 -10.79 -1.53
N ALA A 193 -4.97 -10.56 -1.20
CA ALA A 193 -4.61 -9.52 -0.25
C ALA A 193 -4.99 -8.12 -0.78
N PRO A 194 -5.36 -7.15 0.09
CA PRO A 194 -5.43 -5.75 -0.28
C PRO A 194 -4.06 -5.30 -0.78
N MET A 195 -3.90 -5.26 -2.10
CA MET A 195 -2.65 -4.87 -2.74
C MET A 195 -2.22 -3.48 -2.23
N PRO A 196 -0.92 -3.14 -2.25
CA PRO A 196 -0.42 -1.96 -1.54
C PRO A 196 -1.19 -0.66 -1.85
N MET A 197 -1.58 -0.43 -3.11
CA MET A 197 -2.36 0.76 -3.46
C MET A 197 -3.79 0.72 -2.92
N MET A 198 -4.47 -0.43 -3.00
CA MET A 198 -5.77 -0.63 -2.38
C MET A 198 -5.67 -0.37 -0.86
N ALA A 199 -4.76 -1.04 -0.16
CA ALA A 199 -4.55 -0.87 1.28
C ALA A 199 -4.30 0.60 1.68
N ARG A 200 -3.48 1.32 0.90
CA ARG A 200 -3.27 2.77 1.08
C ARG A 200 -4.58 3.54 1.04
N THR A 201 -5.40 3.30 0.02
CA THR A 201 -6.68 3.99 -0.15
C THR A 201 -7.68 3.61 0.94
N LEU A 202 -7.75 2.34 1.34
CA LEU A 202 -8.60 1.91 2.45
C LEU A 202 -8.22 2.61 3.76
N ILE A 203 -6.92 2.69 4.09
CA ILE A 203 -6.44 3.43 5.26
C ILE A 203 -6.79 4.92 5.16
N ARG A 204 -6.59 5.54 3.98
CA ARG A 204 -6.95 6.94 3.74
C ARG A 204 -8.43 7.18 4.01
N ILE A 205 -9.31 6.34 3.48
CA ILE A 205 -10.77 6.45 3.67
C ILE A 205 -11.11 6.40 5.16
N ILE A 206 -10.57 5.44 5.92
CA ILE A 206 -10.82 5.36 7.37
C ILE A 206 -10.39 6.66 8.07
N ILE A 207 -9.20 7.19 7.77
CA ILE A 207 -8.69 8.42 8.37
C ILE A 207 -9.58 9.64 8.03
N GLU A 208 -9.99 9.76 6.78
CA GLU A 208 -10.89 10.83 6.32
C GLU A 208 -12.23 10.78 7.03
N GLU A 209 -12.85 9.61 7.12
CA GLU A 209 -14.15 9.43 7.76
C GLU A 209 -14.08 9.63 9.28
N LEU A 210 -12.99 9.21 9.92
CA LEU A 210 -12.76 9.49 11.34
C LEU A 210 -12.71 11.00 11.59
N ARG A 211 -11.96 11.74 10.78
CA ARG A 211 -11.89 13.21 10.88
C ARG A 211 -13.24 13.86 10.60
N ALA A 212 -13.98 13.40 9.60
CA ALA A 212 -15.32 13.89 9.28
C ALA A 212 -16.32 13.64 10.42
N ALA A 213 -16.18 12.53 11.15
CA ALA A 213 -16.97 12.19 12.32
C ALA A 213 -16.54 12.94 13.60
N GLY A 214 -15.47 13.74 13.55
CA GLY A 214 -14.91 14.48 14.68
C GLY A 214 -13.99 13.66 15.59
N VAL A 215 -13.45 12.55 15.10
CA VAL A 215 -12.49 11.71 15.83
C VAL A 215 -11.07 12.17 15.51
N ASP A 216 -10.57 13.10 16.34
CA ASP A 216 -9.23 13.67 16.16
C ASP A 216 -8.11 12.78 16.72
N ARG A 217 -8.47 11.77 17.54
CA ARG A 217 -7.53 10.81 18.14
C ARG A 217 -8.03 9.38 18.00
N ALA A 218 -7.27 8.58 17.28
CA ALA A 218 -7.55 7.15 17.14
C ALA A 218 -6.26 6.37 16.83
N THR A 219 -6.33 5.05 16.92
CA THR A 219 -5.28 4.14 16.44
C THR A 219 -5.92 3.05 15.60
N LEU A 220 -5.51 2.98 14.33
CA LEU A 220 -5.84 1.88 13.42
C LEU A 220 -4.82 0.76 13.64
N TYR A 221 -5.28 -0.48 13.71
CA TYR A 221 -4.40 -1.65 13.79
C TYR A 221 -5.10 -2.91 13.29
N THR A 222 -4.37 -3.84 12.69
CA THR A 222 -4.89 -5.18 12.38
C THR A 222 -4.79 -6.06 13.63
N PRO A 223 -5.88 -6.71 14.08
CA PRO A 223 -5.85 -7.58 15.25
C PRO A 223 -4.95 -8.80 14.99
N SER A 224 -4.16 -9.20 15.98
CA SER A 224 -3.38 -10.44 15.88
C SER A 224 -4.33 -11.65 15.82
N THR A 225 -4.17 -12.50 14.83
CA THR A 225 -4.80 -13.82 14.80
C THR A 225 -4.26 -14.65 15.97
N SER A 226 -5.16 -15.15 16.82
CA SER A 226 -4.82 -15.97 18.01
C SER A 226 -4.48 -17.40 17.66
#